data_AF-A0A286P0X6-F1
#
_entry.id   AF-A0A286P0X6-F1
#
_cell.length_a   1.000
_cell.length_b   1.000
_cell.length_c   1.000
_cell.angle_alpha   90.00
_cell.angle_beta   90.00
_cell.angle_gamma   90.00
#
_symmetry.space_group_name_H-M   'P 1'
#
loop_
_entity.id
_entity.type
_entity.pdbx_description
1 polymer ?
#
loop_
_entity_poly.entity_id
_entity_poly.type
_entity_poly.pdbx_seq_one_letter_code
_entity_poly.pdbx_strand_id
1 'polypeptide(L)'
;PGNRPYGPGAVVSTQSAITAGRYNECNLGNILADAITYYVANQSEGTDKWTDAPITLIDGGSIRKSIEVSDKVTWGDLLVALPFNKQIVSL
;
A
#
# COMPACT_ATOMS: atom_id res chain seq x y z
N PRO A 1 4.74 -12.30 -16.25
CA PRO A 1 4.63 -12.14 -14.77
C PRO A 1 3.74 -10.97 -14.33
N GLY A 2 3.78 -9.82 -15.01
CA GLY A 2 3.09 -8.59 -14.60
C GLY A 2 1.55 -8.62 -14.66
N ASN A 3 0.93 -9.35 -15.59
CA ASN A 3 -0.53 -9.37 -15.77
C ASN A 3 -1.29 -10.35 -14.87
N ARG A 4 -0.65 -10.95 -13.86
CA ARG A 4 -1.39 -11.80 -12.92
C ARG A 4 -2.22 -10.92 -11.98
N PRO A 5 -3.55 -11.15 -11.88
CA PRO A 5 -4.38 -10.38 -10.99
C PRO A 5 -4.02 -10.67 -9.53
N TYR A 6 -3.98 -9.62 -8.71
CA TYR A 6 -3.77 -9.69 -7.28
C TYR A 6 -5.11 -10.02 -6.60
N GLY A 7 -5.52 -11.28 -6.72
CA GLY A 7 -6.76 -11.81 -6.14
C GLY A 7 -8.04 -11.54 -6.95
N PRO A 8 -9.14 -12.25 -6.63
CA PRO A 8 -10.44 -12.00 -7.25
C PRO A 8 -11.08 -10.71 -6.70
N GLY A 9 -11.31 -9.71 -7.54
CA GLY A 9 -12.24 -8.61 -7.26
C GLY A 9 -11.69 -7.40 -6.50
N ALA A 10 -10.38 -7.17 -6.48
CA ALA A 10 -9.83 -5.95 -5.90
C ALA A 10 -10.16 -4.75 -6.81
N VAL A 11 -11.24 -4.03 -6.50
CA VAL A 11 -11.56 -2.72 -7.10
C VAL A 11 -10.86 -1.65 -6.29
N VAL A 12 -9.80 -1.08 -6.85
CA VAL A 12 -9.04 0.02 -6.24
C VAL A 12 -9.14 1.23 -7.14
N SER A 13 -9.78 2.28 -6.66
CA SER A 13 -9.75 3.61 -7.27
C SER A 13 -8.77 4.47 -6.49
N THR A 14 -7.74 5.02 -7.13
CA THR A 14 -6.75 5.87 -6.44
C THR A 14 -6.60 7.24 -7.08
N GLN A 15 -7.74 7.80 -7.52
CA GLN A 15 -7.81 9.06 -8.26
C GLN A 15 -6.84 10.12 -7.65
N SER A 16 -5.89 10.58 -8.47
CA SER A 16 -4.86 11.56 -8.12
C SER A 16 -3.88 11.19 -6.98
N ALA A 17 -3.42 9.93 -6.89
CA ALA A 17 -2.47 9.52 -5.85
C ALA A 17 -1.14 10.31 -5.84
N ILE A 18 -0.62 10.75 -7.00
CA ILE A 18 0.68 11.43 -7.08
C ILE A 18 0.63 12.85 -6.49
N THR A 19 -0.35 13.66 -6.93
CA THR A 19 -0.47 15.06 -6.48
C THR A 19 -1.08 15.10 -5.09
N ALA A 20 -2.13 14.29 -4.83
CA ALA A 20 -2.70 14.20 -3.51
C ALA A 20 -1.64 13.73 -2.51
N GLY A 21 -0.97 12.60 -2.74
CA GLY A 21 -0.02 12.02 -1.78
C GLY A 21 1.16 12.90 -1.37
N ARG A 22 1.45 13.99 -2.11
CA ARG A 22 2.50 14.96 -1.76
C ARG A 22 2.05 16.16 -0.96
N TYR A 23 0.77 16.52 -1.06
CA TYR A 23 0.24 17.75 -0.49
C TYR A 23 -0.96 17.53 0.44
N ASN A 24 -1.57 16.35 0.38
CA ASN A 24 -2.77 15.95 1.09
C ASN A 24 -2.76 14.44 1.36
N GLU A 25 -3.75 13.97 2.10
CA GLU A 25 -4.02 12.54 2.22
C GLU A 25 -4.44 11.97 0.86
N CYS A 26 -4.02 10.73 0.58
CA CYS A 26 -4.46 10.02 -0.60
C CYS A 26 -4.89 8.60 -0.22
N ASN A 27 -5.96 8.13 -0.86
CA ASN A 27 -6.51 6.81 -0.59
C ASN A 27 -5.54 5.66 -0.87
N LEU A 28 -4.64 5.79 -1.87
CA LEU A 28 -3.57 4.82 -2.11
C LEU A 28 -2.59 4.76 -0.93
N GLY A 29 -2.27 5.91 -0.34
CA GLY A 29 -1.44 5.99 0.85
C GLY A 29 -2.08 5.28 2.03
N ASN A 30 -3.39 5.49 2.23
CA ASN A 30 -4.15 4.81 3.29
C ASN A 30 -4.17 3.30 3.10
N ILE A 31 -4.50 2.82 1.88
CA ILE A 31 -4.52 1.38 1.57
C ILE A 31 -3.13 0.76 1.82
N LEU A 32 -2.05 1.44 1.45
CA LEU A 32 -0.70 0.94 1.66
C LEU A 32 -0.32 0.93 3.14
N ALA A 33 -0.70 1.96 3.91
CA ALA A 33 -0.46 2.02 5.35
C ALA A 33 -1.22 0.92 6.09
N ASP A 34 -2.48 0.67 5.72
CA ASP A 34 -3.30 -0.42 6.27
C ASP A 34 -2.69 -1.79 5.95
N ALA A 35 -2.25 -1.99 4.70
CA ALA A 35 -1.63 -3.26 4.28
C ALA A 35 -0.32 -3.55 5.03
N ILE A 36 0.54 -2.55 5.22
CA ILE A 36 1.79 -2.70 5.98
C ILE A 36 1.48 -2.96 7.46
N THR A 37 0.53 -2.22 8.04
CA THR A 37 0.13 -2.41 9.45
C THR A 37 -0.44 -3.81 9.66
N TYR A 38 -1.28 -4.29 8.74
CA TYR A 38 -1.82 -5.65 8.77
C TYR A 38 -0.71 -6.71 8.67
N TYR A 39 0.28 -6.48 7.80
CA TYR A 39 1.44 -7.37 7.68
C TYR A 39 2.23 -7.45 8.99
N VAL A 40 2.53 -6.30 9.61
CA VAL A 40 3.29 -6.26 10.88
C VAL A 40 2.48 -6.80 12.04
N ALA A 41 1.17 -6.53 12.10
CA ALA A 41 0.28 -7.10 13.11
C ALA A 41 0.26 -8.63 13.08
N ASN A 42 0.24 -9.23 11.87
CA ASN A 42 0.32 -10.68 11.71
C ASN A 42 1.70 -11.27 12.08
N GLN A 43 2.74 -10.44 12.15
CA GLN A 43 4.09 -10.83 12.58
C GLN A 43 4.37 -10.52 14.04
N SER A 44 3.52 -9.73 14.68
CA SER A 44 3.69 -9.35 16.07
C SER A 44 3.45 -10.57 16.96
N GLU A 45 4.33 -10.80 17.92
CA GLU A 45 4.24 -11.93 18.86
C GLU A 45 3.88 -11.43 20.26
N GLY A 46 3.00 -12.17 20.95
CA GLY A 46 2.61 -11.88 22.33
C GLY A 46 1.10 -11.66 22.51
N THR A 47 0.64 -11.79 23.76
CA THR A 47 -0.79 -11.70 24.11
C THR A 47 -1.20 -10.32 24.64
N ASP A 48 -0.23 -9.48 25.01
CA ASP A 48 -0.47 -8.26 25.78
C ASP A 48 -0.74 -7.04 24.89
N LYS A 49 -0.44 -7.15 23.59
CA LYS A 49 -0.66 -6.12 22.57
C LYS A 49 -1.09 -6.77 21.26
N TRP A 50 -1.94 -6.07 20.49
CA TRP A 50 -2.44 -6.56 19.20
C TRP A 50 -1.43 -6.37 18.06
N THR A 51 -0.46 -5.45 18.20
CA THR A 51 0.69 -5.29 17.30
C THR A 51 1.85 -4.56 17.98
N ASP A 52 3.07 -4.81 17.51
CA ASP A 52 4.29 -4.09 17.89
C ASP A 52 4.37 -2.68 17.27
N ALA A 53 3.77 -2.48 16.10
CA ALA A 53 3.83 -1.21 15.37
C ALA A 53 2.43 -0.78 14.90
N PRO A 54 1.64 -0.09 15.76
CA PRO A 54 0.26 0.27 15.46
C PRO A 54 0.12 1.45 14.48
N ILE A 55 1.24 2.09 14.11
CA ILE A 55 1.27 3.27 13.24
C ILE A 55 2.25 3.00 12.10
N THR A 56 1.78 3.16 10.87
CA THR A 56 2.61 3.10 9.66
C THR A 56 2.72 4.49 9.03
N LEU A 57 3.93 4.84 8.60
CA LEU A 57 4.20 6.08 7.86
C LEU A 57 4.75 5.77 6.47
N ILE A 58 4.25 6.49 5.47
CA ILE A 58 4.66 6.32 4.07
C ILE A 58 4.82 7.70 3.44
N ASP A 59 5.97 7.95 2.83
CA ASP A 59 6.20 9.16 2.05
C ASP A 59 5.48 9.09 0.68
N GLY A 60 4.71 10.12 0.35
CA GLY A 60 4.06 10.26 -0.94
C GLY A 60 5.03 10.32 -2.13
N GLY A 61 6.30 10.69 -1.91
CA GLY A 61 7.35 10.58 -2.92
C GLY A 61 7.61 9.15 -3.42
N SER A 62 7.24 8.15 -2.63
CA SER A 62 7.34 6.72 -2.98
C SER A 62 6.25 6.26 -3.95
N ILE A 63 5.13 6.98 -4.03
CA ILE A 63 4.02 6.71 -4.96
C ILE A 63 4.31 7.43 -6.29
N ARG A 64 4.40 6.66 -7.37
CA ARG A 64 4.82 7.17 -8.69
C ARG A 64 3.71 7.16 -9.74
N LYS A 65 2.62 6.43 -9.48
CA LYS A 65 1.46 6.37 -10.37
C LYS A 65 0.19 6.04 -9.58
N SER A 66 -0.94 6.61 -10.01
CA SER A 66 -2.26 6.14 -9.61
C SER A 66 -2.58 4.81 -10.29
N ILE A 67 -3.29 3.94 -9.59
CA ILE A 67 -3.94 2.74 -10.12
C ILE A 67 -5.36 3.13 -10.54
N GLU A 68 -5.67 2.93 -11.81
CA GLU A 68 -6.98 3.20 -12.40
C GLU A 68 -8.03 2.22 -11.87
N VAL A 69 -9.29 2.66 -11.87
CA VAL A 69 -10.41 1.82 -11.45
C VAL A 69 -10.52 0.62 -12.38
N SER A 70 -10.32 -0.56 -11.83
CA SER A 70 -10.40 -1.83 -12.54
C SER A 70 -10.86 -2.91 -11.57
N ASP A 71 -11.63 -3.88 -12.06
CA ASP A 71 -12.02 -5.07 -11.29
C ASP A 71 -10.84 -6.02 -11.01
N LYS A 72 -9.69 -5.73 -11.64
CA LYS A 72 -8.46 -6.49 -11.56
C LYS A 72 -7.28 -5.54 -11.44
N VAL A 73 -6.68 -5.49 -10.26
CA VAL A 73 -5.35 -4.91 -10.06
C VAL A 73 -4.31 -5.99 -10.33
N THR A 74 -3.30 -5.68 -11.14
CA THR A 74 -2.23 -6.63 -11.46
C THR A 74 -0.93 -6.28 -10.74
N TRP A 75 0.00 -7.24 -10.70
CA TRP A 75 1.36 -6.96 -10.20
C TRP A 75 2.07 -5.87 -11.00
N GLY A 76 1.79 -5.77 -12.31
CA GLY A 76 2.30 -4.70 -13.16
C GLY A 76 1.85 -3.32 -12.69
N ASP A 77 0.58 -3.19 -12.28
CA ASP A 77 0.06 -1.92 -11.77
C ASP A 77 0.74 -1.50 -10.47
N LEU A 78 0.96 -2.45 -9.56
CA LEU A 78 1.68 -2.23 -8.30
C LEU A 78 3.14 -1.86 -8.54
N LEU A 79 3.84 -2.56 -9.45
CA LEU A 79 5.25 -2.24 -9.78
C LEU A 79 5.41 -0.87 -10.42
N VAL A 80 4.43 -0.40 -11.18
CA VAL A 80 4.47 0.95 -11.76
C VAL A 80 4.13 2.01 -10.71
N ALA A 81 3.18 1.73 -9.81
CA ALA A 81 2.80 2.64 -8.73
C ALA A 81 3.88 2.76 -7.65
N LEU A 82 4.54 1.65 -7.29
CA LEU A 82 5.57 1.53 -6.26
C LEU A 82 6.83 0.86 -6.87
N PRO A 83 7.59 1.56 -7.71
CA PRO A 83 8.70 0.97 -8.47
C PRO A 83 9.94 0.69 -7.63
N PHE A 84 9.94 1.08 -6.36
CA PHE A 84 11.09 0.91 -5.48
C PHE A 84 10.82 -0.24 -4.50
N ASN A 85 11.75 -1.19 -4.45
CA ASN A 85 11.79 -2.22 -3.41
C ASN A 85 12.23 -1.62 -2.07
N LYS A 86 11.35 -0.84 -1.44
CA LYS A 86 11.57 -0.30 -0.09
C LYS A 86 11.39 -1.41 0.95
N GLN A 87 12.19 -1.36 2.00
CA GLN A 87 12.07 -2.26 3.15
C GLN A 87 11.15 -1.65 4.20
N ILE A 88 10.31 -2.49 4.81
CA ILE A 88 9.52 -2.13 6.00
C ILE A 88 10.44 -2.22 7.21
N VAL A 89 10.48 -1.16 8.02
CA VAL A 89 11.30 -1.08 9.23
C VAL A 89 10.40 -0.61 10.36
N SER A 90 10.32 -1.39 11.43
CA SER A 90 9.69 -1.01 12.70
C SER A 90 10.76 -0.55 13.70
N LEU A 91 10.38 0.37 14.59
CA LEU A 91 11.23 0.87 15.67
C LEU A 91 11.05 0.05 16.95
#